data_AF-A0A352GPH0-F1
#
_entry.id   AF-A0A352GPH0-F1
#
_cell.length_a   1.000
_cell.length_b   1.000
_cell.length_c   1.000
_cell.angle_alpha   90.00
_cell.angle_beta   90.00
_cell.angle_gamma   90.00
#
_symmetry.space_group_name_H-M   'P 1'
#
loop_
_entity.id
_entity.type
_entity.pdbx_description
1 polymer ?
#
loop_
_entity_poly.entity_id
_entity_poly.type
_entity_poly.pdbx_seq_one_letter_code
_entity_poly.pdbx_strand_id
1 'polypeptide(L)' 'EALAPRQRDRIARAAEAFVHTRPDLAGLDWRFDLIVVAGGWRVKHLKDAWRPGLG' A
#
# COMPACT_ATOMS: atom_id res chain seq x y z
N GLU A 1 11.09 -12.94 0.33
CA GLU A 1 11.27 -11.67 -0.39
C GLU A 1 10.59 -10.55 0.39
N ALA A 2 11.28 -9.43 0.61
CA ALA A 2 10.73 -8.29 1.36
C ALA A 2 10.26 -7.20 0.39
N LEU A 3 9.24 -6.42 0.76
CA LEU A 3 8.74 -5.32 -0.06
C LEU A 3 9.82 -4.22 -0.18
N ALA A 4 10.49 -4.17 -1.33
CA ALA A 4 11.59 -3.26 -1.61
C ALA A 4 11.11 -1.81 -1.79
N PRO A 5 11.94 -0.79 -1.55
CA PRO A 5 11.57 0.62 -1.73
C PRO A 5 10.95 0.91 -3.11
N ARG A 6 11.54 0.38 -4.19
CA ARG A 6 11.01 0.54 -5.56
C ARG A 6 9.59 -0.02 -5.72
N GLN A 7 9.24 -1.10 -5.03
CA GLN A 7 7.90 -1.67 -5.08
C GLN A 7 6.90 -0.77 -4.33
N ARG A 8 7.31 -0.18 -3.20
CA ARG A 8 6.51 0.80 -2.45
C ARG A 8 6.20 2.01 -3.32
N ASP A 9 7.21 2.58 -3.99
CA ASP A 9 7.04 3.76 -4.85
C ASP A 9 6.10 3.47 -6.04
N ARG A 10 6.25 2.29 -6.66
CA ARG A 10 5.37 1.88 -7.77
C ARG A 10 3.91 1.78 -7.32
N ILE A 11 3.67 1.20 -6.14
CA ILE A 11 2.32 1.07 -5.58
C ILE A 11 1.76 2.46 -5.22
N ALA A 12 2.57 3.33 -4.60
CA ALA A 12 2.16 4.68 -4.24
C ALA A 12 1.67 5.48 -5.47
N ARG A 13 2.46 5.51 -6.55
CA ARG A 13 2.08 6.19 -7.80
C ARG A 13 0.80 5.65 -8.43
N ALA A 14 0.63 4.33 -8.43
CA ALA A 14 -0.58 3.71 -8.96
C ALA A 14 -1.81 4.10 -8.14
N ALA A 15 -1.64 4.18 -6.83
CA ALA A 15 -2.70 4.52 -5.90
C ALA A 15 -3.08 6.01 -6.03
N GLU A 16 -2.11 6.90 -6.23
CA GLU A 16 -2.36 8.32 -6.56
C GLU A 16 -3.17 8.48 -7.85
N ALA A 17 -2.76 7.80 -8.93
CA ALA A 17 -3.48 7.81 -10.20
C ALA A 17 -4.92 7.28 -10.07
N PHE A 18 -5.12 6.24 -9.24
CA PHE A 18 -6.44 5.70 -8.96
C PHE A 18 -7.34 6.69 -8.24
N VAL A 19 -6.87 7.33 -7.17
CA VAL A 19 -7.66 8.33 -6.43
C VAL A 19 -7.95 9.56 -7.29
N HIS A 20 -7.01 9.99 -8.13
CA HIS A 20 -7.19 11.16 -9.00
C HIS A 20 -8.34 10.99 -10.01
N THR A 21 -8.64 9.75 -10.42
CA THR A 21 -9.74 9.43 -11.34
C THR A 21 -11.07 9.18 -10.63
N ARG A 22 -11.11 9.26 -9.30
CA ARG A 22 -12.25 8.89 -8.45
C ARG A 22 -12.58 9.99 -7.43
N PRO A 23 -13.33 11.04 -7.84
CA PRO A 23 -13.67 12.17 -6.97
C PRO A 23 -14.42 11.78 -5.69
N ASP A 24 -15.14 10.65 -5.71
CA ASP A 24 -15.82 10.06 -4.56
C ASP A 24 -14.86 9.67 -3.42
N LEU A 25 -13.58 9.48 -3.72
CA LEU A 25 -12.55 9.14 -2.73
C LEU A 25 -11.74 10.34 -2.24
N ALA A 26 -11.89 11.52 -2.85
CA ALA A 26 -10.98 12.65 -2.63
C ALA A 26 -10.97 13.19 -1.19
N GLY A 27 -12.04 12.96 -0.41
CA GLY A 27 -12.16 13.35 0.98
C GLY A 27 -11.90 12.24 2.00
N LEU A 28 -11.47 11.05 1.56
CA LEU A 28 -11.26 9.90 2.44
C LEU A 28 -9.79 9.71 2.77
N ASP A 29 -9.53 9.26 4.00
CA ASP A 29 -8.23 8.77 4.38
C ASP A 29 -7.96 7.38 3.78
N TRP A 30 -6.71 7.15 3.40
CA TRP A 30 -6.26 5.92 2.77
C TRP A 30 -4.85 5.57 3.24
N ARG A 31 -4.52 4.28 3.21
CA ARG A 31 -3.27 3.74 3.76
C ARG A 31 -2.78 2.54 2.93
N PHE A 32 -1.52 2.19 3.09
CA PHE A 32 -0.91 1.05 2.42
C PHE A 32 -0.74 -0.13 3.38
N ASP A 33 -1.53 -1.18 3.19
CA ASP A 33 -1.44 -2.40 4.00
C ASP A 33 -0.57 -3.46 3.30
N LEU A 34 0.07 -4.33 4.07
CA LEU A 34 0.81 -5.48 3.58
C LEU A 34 0.21 -6.77 4.12
N ILE A 35 -0.16 -7.69 3.23
CA ILE A 35 -0.58 -9.05 3.59
C ILE A 35 0.59 -9.98 3.29
N VAL A 36 1.22 -10.49 4.35
CA VAL A 36 2.35 -11.43 4.25
C VAL A 36 1.80 -12.85 4.33
N VAL A 37 2.06 -13.64 3.29
CA VAL A 37 1.76 -15.07 3.28
C VAL A 37 3.08 -15.81 3.51
N ALA A 38 3.22 -16.40 4.70
CA ALA A 38 4.33 -17.30 5.02
C ALA A 38 3.82 -18.74 4.92
N GLY A 39 4.62 -19.63 4.32
CA GLY A 39 4.23 -20.97 3.85
C GLY A 39 3.15 -21.69 4.67
N GLY A 40 2.23 -22.35 3.94
CA GLY A 40 1.02 -22.95 4.49
C GLY A 40 -0.12 -21.92 4.61
N TRP A 41 -0.83 -21.94 5.74
CA TRP A 41 -2.03 -21.11 5.99
C TRP A 41 -1.75 -19.84 6.81
N ARG A 42 -0.49 -19.45 6.99
CA ARG A 42 -0.12 -18.34 7.88
C ARG A 42 -0.16 -17.02 7.11
N VAL A 43 -1.27 -16.30 7.29
CA VAL A 43 -1.45 -14.95 6.77
C VAL A 43 -1.25 -13.94 7.89
N LYS A 44 -0.40 -12.95 7.68
CA LYS A 44 -0.24 -11.80 8.58
C LYS A 44 -0.62 -10.52 7.85
N HIS A 45 -1.60 -9.80 8.39
CA HIS A 45 -1.99 -8.48 7.90
C HIS A 45 -1.27 -7.40 8.70
N LEU A 46 -0.41 -6.64 8.04
CA LEU A 46 0.26 -5.46 8.55
C LEU A 46 -0.49 -4.24 8.01
N LYS A 47 -1.22 -3.55 8.89
CA LYS A 47 -1.94 -2.32 8.53
C LYS A 47 -0.99 -1.14 8.52
N ASP A 48 -1.22 -0.18 7.62
CA ASP A 48 -0.39 1.03 7.46
C ASP A 48 1.12 0.70 7.42
N ALA A 49 1.47 -0.32 6.64
CA ALA A 49 2.79 -0.94 6.63
C ALA A 49 3.89 0.02 6.15
N TRP A 50 3.55 1.07 5.40
CA TRP A 50 4.43 2.19 5.09
C TRP A 50 3.63 3.44 4.67
N ARG A 51 4.29 4.61 4.70
CA ARG A 51 3.79 5.87 4.15
C ARG A 51 4.75 6.43 3.10
N PRO A 52 4.26 6.86 1.92
CA PRO A 52 5.11 7.52 0.92
C PRO A 52 5.72 8.81 1.48
N GLY A 53 6.98 9.10 1.14
CA GLY A 53 7.65 10.36 1.50
C GLY A 53 8.23 10.45 2.91
N LEU A 54 7.98 9.47 3.78
CA LEU A 54 8.68 9.31 5.05
C LEU A 54 9.75 8.23 4.86
N GLY A 55 11.01 8.67 4.76
CA GLY A 55 12.19 7.80 4.68
C GLY A 55 12.56 7.21 6.02
#